data_AF-A0A7X6UMD7-F1
#
_entry.id   AF-A0A7X6UMD7-F1
#
_cell.length_a   1.000
_cell.length_b   1.000
_cell.length_c   1.000
_cell.angle_alpha   90.00
_cell.angle_beta   90.00
_cell.angle_gamma   90.00
#
_symmetry.space_group_name_H-M   'P 1'
#
loop_
_entity.id
_entity.type
_entity.pdbx_description
1 polymer ?
#
loop_
_entity_poly.entity_id
_entity_poly.type
_entity_poly.pdbx_seq_one_letter_code
_entity_poly.pdbx_strand_id
1 'polypeptide(L)'
;MHESWALLKKNMMMTLNLGRTVRAQSRFKTAFITLFTVFLLGGLWGVFLRNLIFLDKLGGVGLLITHRLFNMFFFGMGIMLVISGLVTSYTTLFRSHELPFLFQHPISRARVAVHRVVDAAGISSWAFFFIAIPFIGAFAQHEKLSPLFLFWSAVFSVPFVLLCTGLGSVLLMVFVRYVPRMRNVLILLALFALALLVRYVSGLHAVSKEQDETVFIVTRILPGMRMATNIFLPSSWVAKGVESLTHGAWGRGFMIFNLILSHPLLLFLLVDFLGKTIFFDAWQKTLSSSQTKRKRILSGLEKYLQRLPGDVRGIILKDLRIFLRDPAQWVQGLVFFGLLGFYFFNIRIFKYHLLPPVWKNLIAFLNLFSLSAVMCSFSSRFVYPQLSLEGHGFWLSGLSPSSMKRILMIKFCSSALVMLIINLGLMLISTHMLMVDSLVRINTVAVAASITLSMAGLSVGLGAVFIDLNQSNPSAIISGFGGTLNLVLSLFFITLAITPIGTMFHLYYSGNMSPEHLPEALTLFWIILIPATIAAAMIPVWVAGVNLETRDF
;
A
#
# COMPACT_ATOMS: atom_id res chain seq x y z
N MET A 1 -15.11 -30.89 -18.34
CA MET A 1 -13.79 -31.27 -17.78
C MET A 1 -12.60 -30.91 -18.68
N HIS A 2 -12.67 -31.09 -20.02
CA HIS A 2 -11.52 -30.77 -20.90
C HIS A 2 -11.10 -29.30 -20.90
N GLU A 3 -12.02 -28.33 -20.92
CA GLU A 3 -11.65 -26.90 -20.91
C GLU A 3 -10.98 -26.45 -19.60
N SER A 4 -11.45 -26.95 -18.44
CA SER A 4 -10.85 -26.62 -17.15
C SER A 4 -9.44 -27.21 -17.02
N TRP A 5 -9.22 -28.40 -17.56
CA TRP A 5 -7.91 -29.03 -17.63
C TRP A 5 -6.94 -28.25 -18.53
N ALA A 6 -7.40 -27.74 -19.68
CA ALA A 6 -6.57 -26.93 -20.57
C ALA A 6 -6.09 -25.63 -19.89
N LEU A 7 -6.96 -24.96 -19.13
CA LEU A 7 -6.61 -23.76 -18.36
C LEU A 7 -5.65 -24.07 -17.20
N LEU A 8 -5.85 -25.18 -16.50
CA LEU A 8 -4.92 -25.64 -15.46
C LEU A 8 -3.55 -25.99 -16.04
N LYS A 9 -3.50 -26.67 -17.20
CA LYS A 9 -2.26 -26.99 -17.91
C LYS A 9 -1.53 -25.71 -18.34
N LYS A 10 -2.25 -24.68 -18.80
CA LYS A 10 -1.68 -23.35 -19.08
C LYS A 10 -1.00 -22.79 -17.83
N ASN A 11 -1.69 -22.76 -16.68
CA ASN A 11 -1.14 -22.21 -15.43
C ASN A 11 0.08 -23.01 -14.94
N MET A 12 0.05 -24.34 -15.08
CA MET A 12 1.19 -25.20 -14.75
C MET A 12 2.40 -24.93 -15.67
N MET A 13 2.18 -24.77 -16.98
CA MET A 13 3.28 -24.43 -17.90
C MET A 13 3.82 -23.02 -17.66
N MET A 14 2.95 -22.06 -17.31
CA MET A 14 3.35 -20.70 -16.97
C MET A 14 4.19 -20.65 -15.69
N THR A 15 3.83 -21.43 -14.67
CA THR A 15 4.61 -21.56 -13.42
C THR A 15 5.94 -22.29 -13.62
N LEU A 16 5.99 -23.31 -14.47
CA LEU A 16 7.25 -23.96 -14.86
C LEU A 16 8.16 -23.00 -15.64
N ASN A 17 7.58 -22.19 -16.54
CA ASN A 17 8.32 -21.17 -17.28
C ASN A 17 8.78 -20.00 -16.40
N LEU A 18 8.05 -19.67 -15.33
CA LEU A 18 8.49 -18.73 -14.29
C LEU A 18 9.79 -19.19 -13.64
N GLY A 19 9.95 -20.49 -13.37
CA GLY A 19 11.22 -21.04 -12.86
C GLY A 19 12.40 -20.84 -13.83
N ARG A 20 12.14 -20.97 -15.14
CA ARG A 20 13.15 -20.73 -16.19
C ARG A 20 13.51 -19.24 -16.33
N THR A 21 12.52 -18.36 -16.28
CA THR A 21 12.77 -16.91 -16.32
C THR A 21 13.48 -16.41 -15.08
N VAL A 22 13.21 -16.96 -13.89
CA VAL A 22 13.97 -16.64 -12.67
C VAL A 22 15.43 -17.07 -12.79
N ARG A 23 15.72 -18.24 -13.39
CA ARG A 23 17.09 -18.70 -13.64
C ARG A 23 17.84 -17.84 -14.67
N ALA A 24 17.12 -17.19 -15.58
CA ALA A 24 17.69 -16.27 -16.56
C ALA A 24 17.96 -14.86 -15.99
N GLN A 25 17.43 -14.53 -14.80
CA GLN A 25 17.69 -13.25 -14.15
C GLN A 25 19.07 -13.27 -13.44
N SER A 26 19.67 -12.09 -13.28
CA SER A 26 20.96 -11.95 -12.59
C SER A 26 20.92 -12.55 -11.17
N ARG A 27 21.93 -13.37 -10.83
CA ARG A 27 22.09 -13.97 -9.50
C ARG A 27 22.11 -12.94 -8.38
N PHE A 28 22.66 -11.74 -8.66
CA PHE A 28 22.68 -10.63 -7.72
C PHE A 28 21.27 -10.13 -7.40
N LYS A 29 20.42 -9.96 -8.42
CA LYS A 29 19.03 -9.53 -8.26
C LYS A 29 18.23 -10.52 -7.42
N THR A 30 18.39 -11.83 -7.67
CA THR A 30 17.69 -12.86 -6.90
C THR A 30 18.18 -12.91 -5.46
N ALA A 31 19.50 -12.82 -5.22
CA ALA A 31 20.07 -12.80 -3.88
C ALA A 31 19.62 -11.56 -3.09
N PHE A 32 19.63 -10.38 -3.72
CA PHE A 32 19.18 -9.13 -3.09
C PHE A 32 17.70 -9.18 -2.67
N ILE A 33 16.81 -9.61 -3.57
CA ILE A 33 15.36 -9.68 -3.29
C ILE A 33 15.07 -10.72 -2.20
N THR A 34 15.75 -11.86 -2.21
CA THR A 34 15.56 -12.91 -1.20
C THR A 34 16.06 -12.46 0.16
N LEU A 35 17.26 -11.87 0.24
CA LEU A 35 17.80 -11.29 1.47
C LEU A 35 16.88 -10.22 2.04
N PHE A 36 16.41 -9.29 1.19
CA PHE A 36 15.49 -8.24 1.61
C PHE A 36 14.16 -8.81 2.12
N THR A 37 13.61 -9.80 1.43
CA THR A 37 12.36 -10.47 1.82
C THR A 37 12.50 -11.16 3.18
N VAL A 38 13.60 -11.90 3.39
CA VAL A 38 13.88 -12.57 4.68
C VAL A 38 14.08 -11.55 5.79
N PHE A 39 14.85 -10.49 5.54
CA PHE A 39 15.05 -9.41 6.50
C PHE A 39 13.74 -8.72 6.88
N LEU A 40 12.87 -8.44 5.90
CA LEU A 40 11.58 -7.78 6.14
C LEU A 40 10.62 -8.71 6.91
N LEU A 41 10.53 -9.99 6.55
CA LEU A 41 9.71 -10.97 7.28
C LEU A 41 10.21 -11.16 8.72
N GLY A 42 11.52 -11.29 8.92
CA GLY A 42 12.12 -11.39 10.25
C GLY A 42 11.94 -10.11 11.08
N GLY A 43 12.07 -8.95 10.44
CA GLY A 43 11.81 -7.64 11.06
C GLY A 43 10.36 -7.48 11.49
N LEU A 44 9.40 -7.82 10.62
CA LEU A 44 7.96 -7.81 10.96
C LEU A 44 7.65 -8.77 12.10
N TRP A 45 8.20 -9.98 12.07
CA TRP A 45 8.06 -10.94 13.16
C TRP A 45 8.56 -10.34 14.48
N GLY A 46 9.78 -9.80 14.49
CA GLY A 46 10.38 -9.20 15.69
C GLY A 46 9.58 -8.01 16.23
N VAL A 47 9.07 -7.15 15.34
CA VAL A 47 8.19 -6.04 15.70
C VAL A 47 6.89 -6.56 16.31
N PHE A 48 6.21 -7.52 15.68
CA PHE A 48 4.97 -8.08 16.23
C PHE A 48 5.20 -8.73 17.59
N LEU A 49 6.25 -9.54 17.74
CA LEU A 49 6.59 -10.20 18.99
C LEU A 49 6.85 -9.18 20.11
N ARG A 50 7.64 -8.15 19.83
CA ARG A 50 7.94 -7.09 20.82
C ARG A 50 6.69 -6.33 21.24
N ASN A 51 5.77 -6.08 20.31
CA ASN A 51 4.49 -5.43 20.61
C ASN A 51 3.58 -6.33 21.47
N LEU A 52 3.50 -7.63 21.18
CA LEU A 52 2.74 -8.58 22.00
C LEU A 52 3.30 -8.68 23.42
N ILE A 53 4.63 -8.80 23.57
CA ILE A 53 5.29 -8.79 24.88
C ILE A 53 5.06 -7.46 25.62
N PHE A 54 5.04 -6.34 24.90
CA PHE A 54 4.73 -5.04 25.49
C PHE A 54 3.28 -4.95 25.98
N LEU A 55 2.33 -5.55 25.25
CA LEU A 55 0.93 -5.65 25.66
C LEU A 55 0.77 -6.45 26.96
N ASP A 56 1.52 -7.53 27.14
CA ASP A 56 1.46 -8.35 28.35
C ASP A 56 1.94 -7.59 29.60
N LYS A 57 2.93 -6.70 29.44
CA LYS A 57 3.39 -5.80 30.52
C LYS A 57 2.32 -4.82 31.01
N LEU A 58 1.23 -4.63 30.26
CA LEU A 58 0.10 -3.78 30.68
C LEU A 58 -0.88 -4.50 31.62
N GLY A 59 -0.60 -5.76 32.02
CA GLY A 59 -1.40 -6.51 32.99
C GLY A 59 -2.69 -7.09 32.40
N GLY A 60 -3.76 -7.16 33.21
CA GLY A 60 -5.01 -7.85 32.85
C GLY A 60 -5.73 -7.31 31.60
N VAL A 61 -5.49 -6.05 31.22
CA VAL A 61 -5.98 -5.46 29.97
C VAL A 61 -5.24 -6.05 28.76
N GLY A 62 -3.95 -6.35 28.91
CA GLY A 62 -3.11 -7.00 27.89
C GLY A 62 -3.67 -8.35 27.47
N LEU A 63 -3.93 -9.25 28.44
CA LEU A 63 -4.50 -10.58 28.20
C LEU A 63 -5.82 -10.55 27.42
N LEU A 64 -6.74 -9.65 27.80
CA LEU A 64 -8.04 -9.54 27.12
C LEU A 64 -7.92 -9.02 25.68
N ILE A 65 -6.94 -8.15 25.42
CA ILE A 65 -6.66 -7.63 24.08
C ILE A 65 -5.97 -8.70 23.25
N THR A 66 -4.96 -9.41 23.78
CA THR A 66 -4.17 -10.41 23.04
C THR A 66 -5.04 -11.52 22.45
N HIS A 67 -5.97 -12.08 23.21
CA HIS A 67 -6.91 -13.10 22.69
C HIS A 67 -7.85 -12.57 21.59
N ARG A 68 -8.13 -11.26 21.58
CA ARG A 68 -8.99 -10.62 20.57
C ARG A 68 -8.21 -10.08 19.37
N LEU A 69 -6.90 -9.82 19.51
CA LEU A 69 -6.04 -9.34 18.44
C LEU A 69 -6.04 -10.29 17.25
N PHE A 70 -6.07 -11.61 17.48
CA PHE A 70 -6.12 -12.59 16.41
C PHE A 70 -7.40 -12.44 15.55
N ASN A 71 -8.56 -12.28 16.18
CA ASN A 71 -9.83 -12.01 15.49
C ASN A 71 -9.79 -10.67 14.73
N MET A 72 -9.25 -9.62 15.35
CA MET A 72 -9.14 -8.29 14.75
C MET A 72 -8.18 -8.29 13.55
N PHE A 73 -7.10 -9.05 13.61
CA PHE A 73 -6.16 -9.23 12.52
C PHE A 73 -6.85 -9.81 11.27
N PHE A 74 -7.51 -10.97 11.40
CA PHE A 74 -8.24 -11.57 10.28
C PHE A 74 -9.40 -10.70 9.79
N PHE A 75 -10.05 -9.96 10.68
CA PHE A 75 -11.10 -9.02 10.28
C PHE A 75 -10.54 -7.88 9.42
N GLY A 76 -9.48 -7.21 9.88
CA GLY A 76 -8.83 -6.13 9.12
C GLY A 76 -8.28 -6.62 7.79
N MET A 77 -7.59 -7.77 7.81
CA MET A 77 -7.08 -8.41 6.59
C MET A 77 -8.20 -8.85 5.64
N GLY A 78 -9.34 -9.32 6.16
CA GLY A 78 -10.50 -9.70 5.36
C GLY A 78 -11.10 -8.52 4.59
N ILE A 79 -11.25 -7.36 5.23
CA ILE A 79 -11.70 -6.13 4.56
C ILE A 79 -10.73 -5.74 3.46
N MET A 80 -9.42 -5.75 3.77
CA MET A 80 -8.40 -5.43 2.77
C MET A 80 -8.39 -6.43 1.61
N LEU A 81 -8.60 -7.73 1.87
CA LEU A 81 -8.69 -8.76 0.83
C LEU A 81 -9.91 -8.58 -0.07
N VAL A 82 -11.07 -8.20 0.46
CA VAL A 82 -12.26 -7.93 -0.37
C VAL A 82 -12.00 -6.73 -1.30
N ILE A 83 -11.42 -5.65 -0.78
CA ILE A 83 -11.08 -4.45 -1.58
C ILE A 83 -9.99 -4.77 -2.61
N SER A 84 -8.92 -5.43 -2.19
CA SER A 84 -7.82 -5.87 -3.06
C SER A 84 -8.32 -6.82 -4.14
N GLY A 85 -9.18 -7.76 -3.76
CA GLY A 85 -9.84 -8.70 -4.64
C GLY A 85 -10.69 -7.99 -5.69
N LEU A 86 -11.44 -6.95 -5.31
CA LEU A 86 -12.20 -6.13 -6.25
C LEU A 86 -11.30 -5.43 -7.29
N VAL A 87 -10.21 -4.79 -6.85
CA VAL A 87 -9.28 -4.08 -7.74
C VAL A 87 -8.55 -5.05 -8.67
N THR A 88 -8.06 -6.16 -8.13
CA THR A 88 -7.32 -7.19 -8.88
C THR A 88 -8.24 -7.96 -9.84
N SER A 89 -9.48 -8.21 -9.42
CA SER A 89 -10.50 -8.80 -10.29
C SER A 89 -10.78 -7.90 -11.48
N TYR A 90 -10.71 -6.58 -11.33
CA TYR A 90 -10.93 -5.69 -12.46
C TYR A 90 -9.85 -5.79 -13.52
N THR A 91 -8.59 -5.78 -13.11
CA THR A 91 -7.47 -5.87 -14.06
C THR A 91 -7.44 -7.22 -14.77
N THR A 92 -7.79 -8.30 -14.07
CA THR A 92 -7.82 -9.68 -14.61
C THR A 92 -9.06 -9.99 -15.46
N LEU A 93 -10.25 -9.56 -15.03
CA LEU A 93 -11.53 -9.86 -15.72
C LEU A 93 -11.88 -8.92 -16.87
N PHE A 94 -11.47 -7.65 -16.82
CA PHE A 94 -11.91 -6.66 -17.82
C PHE A 94 -10.76 -6.07 -18.66
N ARG A 95 -9.55 -5.97 -18.10
CA ARG A 95 -8.39 -5.33 -18.76
C ARG A 95 -7.31 -6.31 -19.26
N SER A 96 -7.51 -7.61 -19.08
CA SER A 96 -6.53 -8.60 -19.50
C SER A 96 -6.46 -8.70 -21.04
N HIS A 97 -5.25 -8.53 -21.58
CA HIS A 97 -4.96 -8.66 -23.02
C HIS A 97 -5.22 -10.08 -23.56
N GLU A 98 -5.33 -11.06 -22.67
CA GLU A 98 -5.60 -12.44 -23.02
C GLU A 98 -7.10 -12.73 -23.22
N LEU A 99 -8.01 -11.84 -22.81
CA LEU A 99 -9.46 -12.06 -22.93
C LEU A 99 -9.94 -12.15 -24.39
N PRO A 100 -9.53 -11.26 -25.33
CA PRO A 100 -9.88 -11.41 -26.74
C PRO A 100 -9.45 -12.77 -27.30
N PHE A 101 -8.26 -13.24 -26.93
CA PHE A 101 -7.74 -14.54 -27.34
C PHE A 101 -8.57 -15.70 -26.76
N LEU A 102 -8.90 -15.67 -25.47
CA LEU A 102 -9.71 -16.71 -24.84
C LEU A 102 -11.13 -16.78 -25.40
N PHE A 103 -11.72 -15.65 -25.77
CA PHE A 103 -13.06 -15.61 -26.38
C PHE A 103 -13.09 -16.09 -27.83
N GLN A 104 -11.94 -16.17 -28.52
CA GLN A 104 -11.84 -16.78 -29.84
C GLN A 104 -11.79 -18.32 -29.78
N HIS A 105 -11.49 -18.88 -28.61
CA HIS A 105 -11.49 -20.33 -28.40
C HIS A 105 -12.86 -20.84 -27.93
N PRO A 106 -13.18 -22.13 -28.14
CA PRO A 106 -14.44 -22.76 -27.72
C PRO A 106 -14.46 -23.01 -26.19
N ILE A 107 -14.19 -21.98 -25.40
CA ILE A 107 -14.24 -22.02 -23.93
C ILE A 107 -15.47 -21.24 -23.49
N SER A 108 -16.28 -21.85 -22.62
CA SER A 108 -17.47 -21.15 -22.11
C SER A 108 -17.10 -19.89 -21.31
N ARG A 109 -17.85 -18.81 -21.52
CA ARG A 109 -17.67 -17.50 -20.86
C ARG A 109 -17.64 -17.61 -19.32
N ALA A 110 -18.45 -18.53 -18.79
CA ALA A 110 -18.53 -18.85 -17.38
C ALA A 110 -17.21 -19.40 -16.82
N ARG A 111 -16.59 -20.36 -17.53
CA ARG A 111 -15.31 -20.95 -17.13
C ARG A 111 -14.17 -19.96 -17.25
N VAL A 112 -14.20 -19.06 -18.24
CA VAL A 112 -13.26 -17.94 -18.31
C VAL A 112 -13.40 -17.04 -17.07
N ALA A 113 -14.62 -16.69 -16.67
CA ALA A 113 -14.87 -15.87 -15.50
C ALA A 113 -14.35 -16.53 -14.21
N VAL A 114 -14.67 -17.80 -13.97
CA VAL A 114 -14.18 -18.56 -12.80
C VAL A 114 -12.66 -18.65 -12.79
N HIS A 115 -12.03 -18.99 -13.93
CA HIS A 115 -10.57 -19.06 -14.06
C HIS A 115 -9.91 -17.72 -13.72
N ARG A 116 -10.45 -16.61 -14.20
CA ARG A 116 -9.93 -15.28 -13.91
C ARG A 116 -10.12 -14.85 -12.46
N VAL A 117 -11.20 -15.28 -11.79
CA VAL A 117 -11.37 -15.03 -10.36
C VAL A 117 -10.35 -15.83 -9.54
N VAL A 118 -10.01 -17.05 -9.95
CA VAL A 118 -8.94 -17.83 -9.31
C VAL A 118 -7.58 -17.18 -9.52
N ASP A 119 -7.27 -16.72 -10.75
CA ASP A 119 -6.06 -15.95 -11.02
C ASP A 119 -6.01 -14.67 -10.15
N ALA A 120 -7.13 -13.96 -10.03
CA ALA A 120 -7.25 -12.79 -9.17
C ALA A 120 -7.02 -13.12 -7.69
N ALA A 121 -7.53 -14.26 -7.21
CA ALA A 121 -7.30 -14.74 -5.85
C ALA A 121 -5.81 -14.98 -5.58
N GLY A 122 -5.10 -15.66 -6.48
CA GLY A 122 -3.65 -15.87 -6.37
C GLY A 122 -2.85 -14.57 -6.39
N ILE A 123 -3.22 -13.61 -7.24
CA ILE A 123 -2.56 -12.29 -7.28
C ILE A 123 -2.91 -11.43 -6.06
N SER A 124 -4.08 -11.61 -5.45
CA SER A 124 -4.46 -10.87 -4.24
C SER A 124 -3.86 -11.45 -2.96
N SER A 125 -3.47 -12.73 -2.96
CA SER A 125 -3.09 -13.47 -1.75
C SER A 125 -1.67 -13.20 -1.26
N TRP A 126 -0.74 -12.81 -2.13
CA TRP A 126 0.68 -12.69 -1.75
C TRP A 126 0.89 -11.69 -0.60
N ALA A 127 0.27 -10.52 -0.67
CA ALA A 127 0.39 -9.48 0.35
C ALA A 127 -0.25 -9.92 1.68
N PHE A 128 -1.32 -10.71 1.62
CA PHE A 128 -1.94 -11.30 2.81
C PHE A 128 -0.97 -12.24 3.52
N PHE A 129 -0.41 -13.22 2.81
CA PHE A 129 0.53 -14.18 3.41
C PHE A 129 1.81 -13.51 3.91
N PHE A 130 2.29 -12.49 3.19
CA PHE A 130 3.46 -11.71 3.59
C PHE A 130 3.33 -11.08 4.98
N ILE A 131 2.12 -10.64 5.38
CA ILE A 131 1.85 -10.07 6.71
C ILE A 131 1.36 -11.15 7.69
N ALA A 132 0.54 -12.09 7.23
CA ALA A 132 -0.05 -13.12 8.08
C ALA A 132 1.00 -14.08 8.65
N ILE A 133 1.98 -14.51 7.86
CA ILE A 133 3.04 -15.43 8.32
C ILE A 133 3.80 -14.86 9.55
N PRO A 134 4.40 -13.65 9.48
CA PRO A 134 5.13 -13.10 10.63
C PRO A 134 4.23 -12.79 11.82
N PHE A 135 2.98 -12.38 11.60
CA PHE A 135 2.03 -12.13 12.69
C PHE A 135 1.61 -13.41 13.43
N ILE A 136 1.17 -14.44 12.69
CA ILE A 136 0.74 -15.73 13.24
C ILE A 136 1.93 -16.41 13.92
N GLY A 137 3.13 -16.30 13.33
CA GLY A 137 4.37 -16.75 13.91
C GLY A 137 4.72 -16.10 15.24
N ALA A 138 4.71 -14.77 15.30
CA ALA A 138 4.93 -14.03 16.53
C ALA A 138 3.87 -14.36 17.60
N PHE A 139 2.62 -14.54 17.20
CA PHE A 139 1.52 -14.94 18.09
C PHE A 139 1.73 -16.35 18.65
N ALA A 140 2.09 -17.33 17.82
CA ALA A 140 2.42 -18.69 18.25
C ALA A 140 3.58 -18.71 19.25
N GLN A 141 4.63 -17.92 19.00
CA GLN A 141 5.77 -17.84 19.91
C GLN A 141 5.40 -17.17 21.24
N HIS A 142 4.57 -16.12 21.22
CA HIS A 142 4.09 -15.42 22.41
C HIS A 142 3.27 -16.35 23.32
N GLU A 143 2.27 -17.02 22.75
CA GLU A 143 1.36 -17.92 23.47
C GLU A 143 1.96 -19.32 23.72
N LYS A 144 3.23 -19.54 23.35
CA LYS A 144 3.93 -20.84 23.45
C LYS A 144 3.16 -22.00 22.81
N LEU A 145 2.53 -21.76 21.66
CA LEU A 145 1.72 -22.74 20.95
C LEU A 145 2.58 -23.72 20.15
N SER A 146 2.05 -24.93 19.93
CA SER A 146 2.68 -25.95 19.10
C SER A 146 2.85 -25.46 17.64
N PRO A 147 3.91 -25.88 16.91
CA PRO A 147 4.07 -25.60 15.48
C PRO A 147 2.86 -26.01 14.61
N LEU A 148 2.04 -26.94 15.09
CA LEU A 148 0.76 -27.31 14.46
C LEU A 148 -0.19 -26.11 14.27
N PHE A 149 -0.11 -25.10 15.14
CA PHE A 149 -0.89 -23.86 15.02
C PHE A 149 -0.60 -23.15 13.69
N LEU A 150 0.67 -23.08 13.27
CA LEU A 150 1.07 -22.43 12.03
C LEU A 150 0.53 -23.17 10.81
N PHE A 151 0.60 -24.51 10.85
CA PHE A 151 0.05 -25.35 9.79
C PHE A 151 -1.46 -25.17 9.64
N TRP A 152 -2.22 -25.29 10.74
CA TRP A 152 -3.68 -25.11 10.70
C TRP A 152 -4.08 -23.68 10.30
N SER A 153 -3.35 -22.67 10.77
CA SER A 153 -3.60 -21.29 10.35
C SER A 153 -3.42 -21.10 8.84
N ALA A 154 -2.40 -21.72 8.25
CA ALA A 154 -2.21 -21.68 6.80
C ALA A 154 -3.36 -22.39 6.06
N VAL A 155 -3.80 -23.56 6.55
CA VAL A 155 -4.90 -24.34 5.97
C VAL A 155 -6.22 -23.55 5.98
N PHE A 156 -6.54 -22.86 7.07
CA PHE A 156 -7.76 -22.01 7.14
C PHE A 156 -7.64 -20.72 6.32
N SER A 157 -6.43 -20.21 6.14
CA SER A 157 -6.20 -18.98 5.38
C SER A 157 -6.53 -19.14 3.89
N VAL A 158 -6.31 -20.31 3.29
CA VAL A 158 -6.60 -20.57 1.86
C VAL A 158 -8.09 -20.36 1.51
N PRO A 159 -9.06 -21.06 2.12
CA PRO A 159 -10.48 -20.85 1.82
C PRO A 159 -10.94 -19.44 2.20
N PHE A 160 -10.36 -18.84 3.25
CA PHE A 160 -10.65 -17.46 3.64
C PHE A 160 -10.29 -16.46 2.54
N VAL A 161 -9.10 -16.60 1.93
CA VAL A 161 -8.67 -15.74 0.81
C VAL A 161 -9.58 -15.93 -0.41
N LEU A 162 -9.91 -17.17 -0.76
CA LEU A 162 -10.83 -17.46 -1.88
C LEU A 162 -12.22 -16.83 -1.64
N LEU A 163 -12.72 -16.89 -0.42
CA LEU A 163 -13.99 -16.29 -0.03
C LEU A 163 -13.94 -14.76 -0.19
N CYS A 164 -12.95 -14.09 0.42
CA CYS A 164 -12.83 -12.64 0.37
C CYS A 164 -12.63 -12.12 -1.06
N THR A 165 -11.76 -12.76 -1.84
CA THR A 165 -11.53 -12.34 -3.23
C THR A 165 -12.75 -12.63 -4.10
N GLY A 166 -13.39 -13.79 -3.94
CA GLY A 166 -14.62 -14.14 -4.64
C GLY A 166 -15.76 -13.14 -4.38
N LEU A 167 -15.95 -12.72 -3.12
CA LEU A 167 -16.88 -11.63 -2.78
C LEU A 167 -16.55 -10.34 -3.51
N GLY A 168 -15.27 -9.94 -3.54
CA GLY A 168 -14.80 -8.77 -4.27
C GLY A 168 -15.07 -8.86 -5.78
N SER A 169 -14.87 -10.03 -6.39
CA SER A 169 -15.14 -10.27 -7.81
C SER A 169 -16.62 -10.22 -8.16
N VAL A 170 -17.47 -10.81 -7.32
CA VAL A 170 -18.94 -10.79 -7.48
C VAL A 170 -19.46 -9.36 -7.42
N LEU A 171 -19.03 -8.61 -6.40
CA LEU A 171 -19.37 -7.20 -6.25
C LEU A 171 -18.97 -6.42 -7.51
N LEU A 172 -17.74 -6.62 -8.00
CA LEU A 172 -17.25 -5.97 -9.20
C LEU A 172 -18.13 -6.27 -10.43
N MET A 173 -18.43 -7.55 -10.70
CA MET A 173 -19.24 -7.94 -11.86
C MET A 173 -20.62 -7.26 -11.84
N VAL A 174 -21.23 -7.16 -10.66
CA VAL A 174 -22.50 -6.45 -10.46
C VAL A 174 -22.31 -4.95 -10.69
N PHE A 175 -21.28 -4.33 -10.11
CA PHE A 175 -21.03 -2.89 -10.25
C PHE A 175 -20.75 -2.45 -11.69
N VAL A 176 -19.90 -3.18 -12.43
CA VAL A 176 -19.55 -2.83 -13.82
C VAL A 176 -20.76 -2.92 -14.74
N ARG A 177 -21.74 -3.79 -14.43
CA ARG A 177 -23.00 -3.87 -15.17
C ARG A 177 -23.78 -2.56 -15.15
N TYR A 178 -23.88 -1.92 -13.98
CA TYR A 178 -24.65 -0.70 -13.76
C TYR A 178 -23.86 0.57 -14.06
N VAL A 179 -22.54 0.54 -13.84
CA VAL A 179 -21.66 1.69 -14.04
C VAL A 179 -20.48 1.25 -14.94
N PRO A 180 -20.58 1.45 -16.27
CA PRO A 180 -19.58 0.93 -17.21
C PRO A 180 -18.25 1.70 -17.15
N ARG A 181 -18.23 2.89 -16.53
CA ARG A 181 -17.01 3.69 -16.39
C ARG A 181 -16.32 3.39 -15.08
N MET A 182 -15.11 2.84 -15.17
CA MET A 182 -14.25 2.61 -14.00
C MET A 182 -13.98 3.83 -13.17
N ARG A 183 -13.82 5.00 -13.79
CA ARG A 183 -13.69 6.25 -13.04
C ARG A 183 -14.87 6.44 -12.10
N ASN A 184 -16.09 6.12 -12.56
CA ASN A 184 -17.29 6.29 -11.75
C ASN A 184 -17.45 5.15 -10.74
N VAL A 185 -17.15 3.90 -11.10
CA VAL A 185 -17.16 2.76 -10.15
C VAL A 185 -16.18 3.02 -9.00
N LEU A 186 -14.94 3.39 -9.32
CA LEU A 186 -13.89 3.62 -8.33
C LEU A 186 -14.15 4.89 -7.50
N ILE A 187 -14.67 5.96 -8.10
CA ILE A 187 -15.11 7.15 -7.35
C ILE A 187 -16.28 6.81 -6.43
N LEU A 188 -17.27 6.04 -6.90
CA LEU A 188 -18.40 5.60 -6.08
C LEU A 188 -17.94 4.70 -4.93
N LEU A 189 -16.98 3.82 -5.17
CA LEU A 189 -16.44 2.92 -4.15
C LEU A 189 -15.58 3.68 -3.14
N ALA A 190 -14.78 4.64 -3.60
CA ALA A 190 -14.03 5.55 -2.74
C ALA A 190 -14.96 6.46 -1.92
N LEU A 191 -16.03 6.99 -2.52
CA LEU A 191 -17.06 7.77 -1.83
C LEU A 191 -17.85 6.92 -0.83
N PHE A 192 -18.15 5.67 -1.16
CA PHE A 192 -18.83 4.75 -0.26
C PHE A 192 -17.93 4.36 0.93
N ALA A 193 -16.66 4.05 0.68
CA ALA A 193 -15.67 3.83 1.73
C ALA A 193 -15.50 5.06 2.61
N LEU A 194 -15.41 6.26 2.01
CA LEU A 194 -15.34 7.53 2.72
C LEU A 194 -16.63 7.80 3.53
N ALA A 195 -17.80 7.50 2.99
CA ALA A 195 -19.08 7.68 3.67
C ALA A 195 -19.26 6.73 4.87
N LEU A 196 -18.87 5.46 4.72
CA LEU A 196 -18.82 4.49 5.82
C LEU A 196 -17.87 4.94 6.91
N LEU A 197 -16.71 5.45 6.52
CA LEU A 197 -15.68 5.94 7.42
C LEU A 197 -16.13 7.24 8.12
N VAL A 198 -16.77 8.18 7.43
CA VAL A 198 -17.38 9.37 8.03
C VAL A 198 -18.51 8.98 8.98
N ARG A 199 -19.37 8.01 8.62
CA ARG A 199 -20.45 7.51 9.48
C ARG A 199 -19.91 6.81 10.73
N TYR A 200 -18.85 6.03 10.60
CA TYR A 200 -18.17 5.40 11.73
C TYR A 200 -17.61 6.45 12.68
N VAL A 201 -16.96 7.49 12.13
CA VAL A 201 -16.36 8.57 12.92
C VAL A 201 -17.41 9.49 13.55
N SER A 202 -18.51 9.78 12.87
CA SER A 202 -19.61 10.56 13.45
C SER A 202 -20.33 9.79 14.56
N GLY A 203 -20.47 8.46 14.42
CA GLY A 203 -20.93 7.59 15.50
C GLY A 203 -20.03 7.63 16.72
N LEU A 204 -18.70 7.66 16.54
CA LEU A 204 -17.73 7.81 17.64
C LEU A 204 -17.84 9.18 18.33
N HIS A 205 -18.10 10.26 17.59
CA HIS A 205 -18.28 11.59 18.17
C HIS A 205 -19.60 11.73 18.92
N ALA A 206 -20.68 11.10 18.46
CA ALA A 206 -21.97 11.13 19.14
C ALA A 206 -21.93 10.43 20.52
N VAL A 207 -21.22 9.30 20.62
CA VAL A 207 -21.07 8.55 21.89
C VAL A 207 -20.10 9.24 22.87
N SER A 208 -19.18 10.07 22.38
CA SER A 208 -18.19 10.77 23.23
C SER A 208 -18.78 11.91 24.06
N LYS A 209 -20.07 12.23 23.91
CA LYS A 209 -20.72 13.34 24.61
C LYS A 209 -21.37 12.96 25.94
N GLU A 210 -21.40 11.67 26.32
CA GLU A 210 -22.33 11.22 27.36
C GLU A 210 -21.77 10.37 28.53
N GLN A 211 -20.48 10.02 28.63
CA GLN A 211 -20.03 9.14 29.73
C GLN A 211 -18.69 9.49 30.40
N ASP A 212 -18.70 9.32 31.73
CA ASP A 212 -17.64 9.54 32.73
C ASP A 212 -16.29 8.86 32.41
N GLU A 213 -15.23 9.51 32.89
CA GLU A 213 -13.84 9.34 32.44
C GLU A 213 -13.17 7.99 32.81
N THR A 214 -13.74 7.16 33.68
CA THR A 214 -13.11 5.91 34.13
C THR A 214 -13.60 4.65 33.38
N VAL A 215 -14.76 4.72 32.72
CA VAL A 215 -15.31 3.60 31.91
C VAL A 215 -14.79 3.65 30.45
N PHE A 216 -14.13 4.75 30.08
CA PHE A 216 -13.70 5.16 28.75
C PHE A 216 -12.78 4.17 27.98
N ILE A 217 -11.95 3.38 28.68
CA ILE A 217 -11.01 2.45 28.01
C ILE A 217 -11.69 1.12 27.70
N VAL A 218 -12.60 0.66 28.56
CA VAL A 218 -13.28 -0.64 28.40
C VAL A 218 -14.46 -0.53 27.43
N THR A 219 -15.26 0.54 27.48
CA THR A 219 -16.43 0.71 26.59
C THR A 219 -16.10 1.21 25.20
N ARG A 220 -14.89 1.69 24.92
CA ARG A 220 -14.52 2.23 23.58
C ARG A 220 -13.76 1.23 22.71
N ILE A 221 -13.03 0.30 23.32
CA ILE A 221 -12.36 -0.79 22.58
C ILE A 221 -13.34 -1.97 22.37
N LEU A 222 -14.26 -2.24 23.33
CA LEU A 222 -15.24 -3.34 23.22
C LEU A 222 -16.15 -3.29 21.97
N PRO A 223 -16.71 -2.15 21.54
CA PRO A 223 -17.63 -2.10 20.41
C PRO A 223 -16.95 -2.42 19.07
N GLY A 224 -15.73 -1.90 18.85
CA GLY A 224 -14.90 -2.29 17.70
C GLY A 224 -14.52 -3.77 17.75
N MET A 225 -14.25 -4.29 18.96
CA MET A 225 -14.01 -5.71 19.18
C MET A 225 -15.25 -6.58 18.91
N ARG A 226 -16.47 -6.12 19.24
CA ARG A 226 -17.74 -6.82 18.96
C ARG A 226 -18.01 -6.98 17.47
N MET A 227 -17.64 -5.97 16.66
CA MET A 227 -17.76 -6.08 15.21
C MET A 227 -16.81 -7.14 14.67
N ALA A 228 -15.56 -7.19 15.15
CA ALA A 228 -14.58 -8.20 14.74
C ALA A 228 -14.90 -9.62 15.25
N THR A 229 -15.63 -9.76 16.37
CA THR A 229 -16.01 -11.06 16.95
C THR A 229 -17.41 -11.54 16.56
N ASN A 230 -18.10 -10.83 15.66
CA ASN A 230 -19.42 -11.24 15.20
C ASN A 230 -19.39 -12.63 14.55
N ILE A 231 -20.29 -13.50 14.97
CA ILE A 231 -20.36 -14.92 14.60
C ILE A 231 -20.59 -15.11 13.09
N PHE A 232 -21.19 -14.13 12.41
CA PHE A 232 -21.45 -14.23 10.97
C PHE A 232 -20.27 -13.86 10.07
N LEU A 233 -19.16 -13.35 10.64
CA LEU A 233 -18.03 -12.90 9.84
C LEU A 233 -17.04 -14.05 9.56
N PRO A 234 -16.58 -14.20 8.30
CA PRO A 234 -15.60 -15.21 7.94
C PRO A 234 -14.29 -15.12 8.74
N SER A 235 -13.90 -13.91 9.15
CA SER A 235 -12.71 -13.68 9.98
C SER A 235 -12.82 -14.36 11.35
N SER A 236 -14.02 -14.39 11.93
CA SER A 236 -14.26 -15.04 13.22
C SER A 236 -14.23 -16.57 13.10
N TRP A 237 -14.61 -17.12 11.94
CA TRP A 237 -14.56 -18.56 11.68
C TRP A 237 -13.13 -19.05 11.57
N VAL A 238 -12.24 -18.29 10.89
CA VAL A 238 -10.82 -18.64 10.85
C VAL A 238 -10.24 -18.67 12.26
N ALA A 239 -10.44 -17.59 13.02
CA ALA A 239 -9.87 -17.48 14.35
C ALA A 239 -10.36 -18.59 15.30
N LYS A 240 -11.67 -18.81 15.39
CA LYS A 240 -12.25 -19.87 16.25
C LYS A 240 -11.90 -21.27 15.76
N GLY A 241 -11.81 -21.47 14.44
CA GLY A 241 -11.43 -22.75 13.84
C GLY A 241 -10.01 -23.14 14.21
N VAL A 242 -9.06 -22.23 14.01
CA VAL A 242 -7.66 -22.41 14.39
C VAL A 242 -7.54 -22.65 15.89
N GLU A 243 -8.17 -21.81 16.72
CA GLU A 243 -8.15 -21.94 18.18
C GLU A 243 -8.72 -23.29 18.65
N SER A 244 -9.82 -23.76 18.06
CA SER A 244 -10.43 -25.04 18.46
C SER A 244 -9.56 -26.25 18.12
N LEU A 245 -8.86 -26.24 16.98
CA LEU A 245 -7.94 -27.33 16.62
C LEU A 245 -6.71 -27.36 17.51
N THR A 246 -6.22 -26.20 17.94
CA THR A 246 -5.03 -26.14 18.81
C THR A 246 -5.31 -26.52 20.25
N HIS A 247 -6.54 -26.33 20.72
CA HIS A 247 -6.97 -26.83 22.04
C HIS A 247 -7.46 -28.29 22.01
N GLY A 248 -7.25 -29.02 20.90
CA GLY A 248 -7.61 -30.44 20.78
C GLY A 248 -9.10 -30.72 20.54
N ALA A 249 -9.92 -29.69 20.31
CA ALA A 249 -11.35 -29.84 19.96
C ALA A 249 -11.52 -30.08 18.45
N TRP A 250 -11.00 -31.21 17.96
CA TRP A 250 -10.94 -31.58 16.55
C TRP A 250 -12.31 -31.50 15.84
N GLY A 251 -13.37 -32.02 16.47
CA GLY A 251 -14.72 -32.02 15.87
C GLY A 251 -15.25 -30.61 15.59
N ARG A 252 -15.11 -29.68 16.54
CA ARG A 252 -15.50 -28.28 16.34
C ARG A 252 -14.64 -27.61 15.28
N GLY A 253 -13.33 -27.87 15.29
CA GLY A 253 -12.41 -27.30 14.31
C GLY A 253 -12.70 -27.75 12.88
N PHE A 254 -12.91 -29.04 12.64
CA PHE A 254 -13.29 -29.56 11.34
C PHE A 254 -14.66 -29.08 10.89
N MET A 255 -15.63 -28.93 11.79
CA MET A 255 -16.93 -28.35 11.47
C MET A 255 -16.78 -26.91 10.95
N ILE A 256 -15.99 -26.07 11.64
CA ILE A 256 -15.74 -24.69 11.22
C ILE A 256 -14.92 -24.65 9.92
N PHE A 257 -13.99 -25.58 9.71
CA PHE A 257 -13.26 -25.72 8.45
C PHE A 257 -14.19 -26.03 7.27
N ASN A 258 -15.11 -26.99 7.43
CA ASN A 258 -16.08 -27.31 6.39
C ASN A 258 -17.04 -26.14 6.14
N LEU A 259 -17.43 -25.42 7.19
CA LEU A 259 -18.22 -24.20 7.08
C LEU A 259 -17.49 -23.15 6.23
N ILE A 260 -16.22 -22.87 6.50
CA ILE A 260 -15.48 -21.86 5.72
C ILE A 260 -15.17 -22.33 4.30
N LEU A 261 -15.06 -23.65 4.06
CA LEU A 261 -14.80 -24.22 2.74
C LEU A 261 -16.05 -24.21 1.84
N SER A 262 -17.25 -24.38 2.40
CA SER A 262 -18.48 -24.41 1.61
C SER A 262 -18.86 -23.04 1.02
N HIS A 263 -18.56 -21.95 1.72
CA HIS A 263 -18.85 -20.58 1.28
C HIS A 263 -18.11 -20.14 -0.01
N PRO A 264 -16.78 -20.31 -0.17
CA PRO A 264 -16.09 -19.98 -1.41
C PRO A 264 -16.57 -20.88 -2.56
N LEU A 265 -16.91 -22.15 -2.32
CA LEU A 265 -17.49 -23.02 -3.35
C LEU A 265 -18.84 -22.48 -3.85
N LEU A 266 -19.72 -22.06 -2.94
CA LEU A 266 -20.98 -21.40 -3.30
C LEU A 266 -20.74 -20.10 -4.09
N LEU A 267 -19.75 -19.29 -3.67
CA LEU A 267 -19.38 -18.08 -4.40
C LEU A 267 -18.87 -18.37 -5.80
N PHE A 268 -18.11 -19.45 -6.01
CA PHE A 268 -17.67 -19.84 -7.34
C PHE A 268 -18.82 -20.28 -8.25
N LEU A 269 -19.84 -20.95 -7.70
CA LEU A 269 -21.08 -21.23 -8.45
C LEU A 269 -21.81 -19.94 -8.84
N LEU A 270 -21.84 -18.95 -7.94
CA LEU A 270 -22.41 -17.64 -8.22
C LEU A 270 -21.62 -16.90 -9.30
N VAL A 271 -20.28 -16.96 -9.26
CA VAL A 271 -19.40 -16.42 -10.31
C VAL A 271 -19.64 -17.10 -11.65
N ASP A 272 -19.81 -18.43 -11.69
CA ASP A 272 -20.16 -19.16 -12.93
C ASP A 272 -21.49 -18.66 -13.50
N PHE A 273 -22.51 -18.49 -12.64
CA PHE A 273 -23.81 -17.95 -13.03
C PHE A 273 -23.70 -16.52 -13.59
N LEU A 274 -23.07 -15.59 -12.87
CA LEU A 274 -22.85 -14.22 -13.34
C LEU A 274 -21.97 -14.17 -14.60
N GLY A 275 -21.02 -15.10 -14.72
CA GLY A 275 -20.16 -15.30 -15.87
C GLY A 275 -20.93 -15.64 -17.15
N LYS A 276 -22.02 -16.41 -17.04
CA LYS A 276 -22.93 -16.72 -18.15
C LYS A 276 -23.79 -15.52 -18.52
N THR A 277 -24.33 -14.81 -17.54
CA THR A 277 -25.42 -13.84 -17.76
C THR A 277 -24.97 -12.40 -17.97
N ILE A 278 -23.89 -11.96 -17.31
CA ILE A 278 -23.54 -10.53 -17.20
C ILE A 278 -22.15 -10.23 -17.76
N PHE A 279 -21.21 -11.16 -17.59
CA PHE A 279 -19.79 -10.89 -17.80
C PHE A 279 -19.46 -10.37 -19.21
N PHE A 280 -20.01 -10.98 -20.25
CA PHE A 280 -19.71 -10.61 -21.63
C PHE A 280 -20.26 -9.22 -21.99
N ASP A 281 -21.50 -8.91 -21.61
CA ASP A 281 -22.12 -7.61 -21.85
C ASP A 281 -21.39 -6.50 -21.08
N ALA A 282 -20.99 -6.79 -19.84
CA ALA A 282 -20.20 -5.88 -19.03
C ALA A 282 -18.84 -5.60 -19.68
N TRP A 283 -18.17 -6.63 -20.22
CA TRP A 283 -16.90 -6.47 -20.92
C TRP A 283 -17.04 -5.61 -22.19
N GLN A 284 -18.05 -5.85 -23.02
CA GLN A 284 -18.29 -5.04 -24.22
C GLN A 284 -18.54 -3.56 -23.90
N LYS A 285 -19.29 -3.25 -22.83
CA LYS A 285 -19.54 -1.86 -22.39
C LYS A 285 -18.26 -1.13 -21.97
N THR A 286 -17.28 -1.85 -21.40
CA THR A 286 -16.00 -1.23 -21.04
C THR A 286 -15.18 -0.81 -22.26
N LEU A 287 -15.29 -1.53 -23.38
CA LEU A 287 -14.61 -1.22 -24.64
C LEU A 287 -15.27 -0.06 -25.40
N SER A 288 -16.61 0.00 -25.42
CA SER A 288 -17.36 1.02 -26.18
C SER A 288 -17.35 2.41 -25.54
N SER A 289 -17.06 2.52 -24.24
CA SER A 289 -17.03 3.80 -23.51
C SER A 289 -15.88 4.75 -23.90
N SER A 290 -14.96 4.37 -24.80
CA SER A 290 -13.79 5.20 -25.16
C SER A 290 -14.10 6.38 -26.09
N GLN A 291 -15.31 6.48 -26.66
CA GLN A 291 -15.70 7.57 -27.55
C GLN A 291 -16.56 8.62 -26.82
N THR A 292 -15.96 9.60 -26.14
CA THR A 292 -16.68 10.86 -25.85
C THR A 292 -15.73 12.03 -25.52
N LYS A 293 -15.84 13.10 -26.34
CA LYS A 293 -15.42 14.52 -26.23
C LYS A 293 -14.20 14.86 -25.35
N ARG A 294 -13.13 15.34 -26.00
CA ARG A 294 -11.97 16.06 -25.39
C ARG A 294 -12.47 17.18 -24.46
N LYS A 295 -12.63 16.91 -23.17
CA LYS A 295 -12.85 17.97 -22.17
C LYS A 295 -11.53 18.70 -21.92
N ARG A 296 -11.50 20.02 -22.10
CA ARG A 296 -10.39 20.92 -21.73
C ARG A 296 -10.28 21.05 -20.21
N ILE A 297 -9.93 19.98 -19.50
CA ILE A 297 -9.81 19.98 -18.02
C ILE A 297 -8.65 20.89 -17.55
N LEU A 298 -7.68 21.19 -18.42
CA LEU A 298 -6.42 21.82 -18.06
C LEU A 298 -6.24 23.28 -18.52
N SER A 299 -7.25 23.90 -19.14
CA SER A 299 -7.11 25.26 -19.67
C SER A 299 -6.85 26.31 -18.58
N GLY A 300 -7.30 26.08 -17.35
CA GLY A 300 -7.01 26.97 -16.21
C GLY A 300 -5.56 26.90 -15.74
N LEU A 301 -5.01 25.69 -15.60
CA LEU A 301 -3.61 25.47 -15.20
C LEU A 301 -2.63 25.99 -16.25
N GLU A 302 -2.98 25.87 -17.53
CA GLU A 302 -2.20 26.45 -18.62
C GLU A 302 -1.98 27.96 -18.49
N LYS A 303 -2.90 28.69 -17.84
CA LYS A 303 -2.79 30.13 -17.60
C LYS A 303 -1.80 30.46 -16.47
N TYR A 304 -1.78 29.68 -15.39
CA TYR A 304 -0.85 29.87 -14.27
C TYR A 304 0.60 29.51 -14.65
N LEU A 305 0.78 28.50 -15.50
CA LEU A 305 2.12 28.08 -15.97
C LEU A 305 2.71 28.98 -17.07
N GLN A 306 2.04 30.06 -17.51
CA GLN A 306 2.56 30.93 -18.58
C GLN A 306 3.85 31.67 -18.21
N ARG A 307 4.13 31.85 -16.91
CA ARG A 307 5.34 32.50 -16.40
C ARG A 307 6.59 31.62 -16.45
N LEU A 308 6.42 30.31 -16.69
CA LEU A 308 7.55 29.37 -16.77
C LEU A 308 8.11 29.31 -18.19
N PRO A 309 9.41 29.00 -18.35
CA PRO A 309 10.02 28.72 -19.64
C PRO A 309 9.24 27.66 -20.44
N GLY A 310 9.18 27.82 -21.77
CA GLY A 310 8.33 27.00 -22.64
C GLY A 310 8.63 25.50 -22.58
N ASP A 311 9.89 25.14 -22.39
CA ASP A 311 10.39 23.78 -22.18
C ASP A 311 9.88 23.17 -20.86
N VAL A 312 10.04 23.90 -19.75
CA VAL A 312 9.58 23.48 -18.41
C VAL A 312 8.06 23.30 -18.40
N ARG A 313 7.34 24.26 -18.96
CA ARG A 313 5.88 24.22 -19.08
C ARG A 313 5.42 23.04 -19.92
N GLY A 314 6.08 22.80 -21.07
CA GLY A 314 5.73 21.70 -21.97
C GLY A 314 5.81 20.34 -21.28
N ILE A 315 6.90 20.10 -20.53
CA ILE A 315 7.12 18.83 -19.81
C ILE A 315 6.12 18.67 -18.65
N ILE A 316 5.91 19.71 -17.83
CA ILE A 316 4.97 19.63 -16.70
C ILE A 316 3.53 19.40 -17.20
N LEU A 317 3.09 20.11 -18.24
CA LEU A 317 1.75 19.93 -18.80
C LEU A 317 1.60 18.56 -19.47
N LYS A 318 2.65 18.04 -20.10
CA LYS A 318 2.68 16.68 -20.65
C LYS A 318 2.44 15.66 -19.53
N ASP A 319 3.24 15.71 -18.47
CA ASP A 319 3.17 14.74 -17.37
C ASP A 319 1.83 14.82 -16.63
N LEU A 320 1.30 16.03 -16.40
CA LEU A 320 -0.02 16.22 -15.80
C LEU A 320 -1.17 15.68 -16.67
N ARG A 321 -1.07 15.82 -18.00
CA ARG A 321 -2.04 15.24 -18.96
C ARG A 321 -1.99 13.72 -18.96
N ILE A 322 -0.78 13.14 -18.97
CA ILE A 322 -0.59 11.68 -18.91
C ILE A 322 -1.19 11.14 -17.62
N PHE A 323 -0.86 11.77 -16.49
CA PHE A 323 -1.41 11.41 -15.20
C PHE A 323 -2.95 11.48 -15.27
N LEU A 324 -3.57 12.62 -15.64
CA LEU A 324 -5.04 12.80 -15.65
C LEU A 324 -5.79 11.88 -16.61
N ARG A 325 -5.10 11.37 -17.63
CA ARG A 325 -5.68 10.46 -18.61
C ARG A 325 -5.75 9.03 -18.09
N ASP A 326 -4.91 8.62 -17.13
CA ASP A 326 -4.95 7.28 -16.54
C ASP A 326 -5.76 7.28 -15.22
N PRO A 327 -7.02 6.79 -15.23
CA PRO A 327 -7.84 6.77 -14.02
C PRO A 327 -7.26 5.88 -12.93
N ALA A 328 -6.47 4.85 -13.27
CA ALA A 328 -5.89 3.94 -12.29
C ALA A 328 -4.92 4.70 -11.37
N GLN A 329 -4.14 5.63 -11.93
CA GLN A 329 -3.14 6.39 -11.18
C GLN A 329 -3.80 7.42 -10.23
N TRP A 330 -4.74 8.24 -10.69
CA TRP A 330 -5.40 9.22 -9.81
C TRP A 330 -6.35 8.58 -8.79
N VAL A 331 -6.98 7.45 -9.09
CA VAL A 331 -7.78 6.73 -8.09
C VAL A 331 -6.88 6.25 -6.96
N GLN A 332 -5.71 5.69 -7.28
CA GLN A 332 -4.74 5.29 -6.26
C GLN A 332 -4.27 6.50 -5.44
N GLY A 333 -4.05 7.65 -6.09
CA GLY A 333 -3.77 8.92 -5.41
C GLY A 333 -4.90 9.36 -4.48
N LEU A 334 -6.16 9.30 -4.93
CA LEU A 334 -7.34 9.68 -4.13
C LEU A 334 -7.50 8.78 -2.91
N VAL A 335 -7.38 7.45 -3.07
CA VAL A 335 -7.40 6.51 -1.95
C VAL A 335 -6.28 6.82 -0.97
N PHE A 336 -5.08 7.10 -1.47
CA PHE A 336 -3.92 7.42 -0.66
C PHE A 336 -4.10 8.72 0.15
N PHE A 337 -4.49 9.83 -0.48
CA PHE A 337 -4.78 11.09 0.21
C PHE A 337 -6.02 11.00 1.11
N GLY A 338 -7.01 10.18 0.75
CA GLY A 338 -8.20 9.93 1.56
C GLY A 338 -7.86 9.22 2.87
N LEU A 339 -7.01 8.19 2.83
CA LEU A 339 -6.50 7.51 4.03
C LEU A 339 -5.66 8.44 4.90
N LEU A 340 -4.85 9.30 4.27
CA LEU A 340 -4.04 10.28 4.97
C LEU A 340 -4.89 11.37 5.64
N GLY A 341 -5.91 11.88 4.93
CA GLY A 341 -6.90 12.80 5.50
C GLY A 341 -7.67 12.17 6.66
N PHE A 342 -8.04 10.90 6.55
CA PHE A 342 -8.65 10.16 7.64
C PHE A 342 -7.75 10.04 8.87
N TYR A 343 -6.47 9.74 8.66
CA TYR A 343 -5.48 9.71 9.74
C TYR A 343 -5.42 11.03 10.52
N PHE A 344 -5.34 12.17 9.83
CA PHE A 344 -5.35 13.49 10.47
C PHE A 344 -6.68 13.82 11.14
N PHE A 345 -7.80 13.41 10.55
CA PHE A 345 -9.10 13.57 11.18
C PHE A 345 -9.20 12.78 12.49
N ASN A 346 -8.61 11.58 12.52
CA ASN A 346 -8.63 10.71 13.69
C ASN A 346 -7.73 11.21 14.82
N ILE A 347 -6.57 11.80 14.50
CA ILE A 347 -5.65 12.41 15.48
C ILE A 347 -6.41 13.36 16.41
N ARG A 348 -7.32 14.20 15.89
CA ARG A 348 -8.08 15.17 16.69
C ARG A 348 -8.91 14.57 17.84
N ILE A 349 -9.19 13.27 17.80
CA ILE A 349 -10.01 12.56 18.79
C ILE A 349 -9.21 12.26 20.07
N PHE A 350 -7.88 12.26 20.02
CA PHE A 350 -7.04 12.06 21.19
C PHE A 350 -6.87 13.37 21.97
N LYS A 351 -7.23 13.37 23.26
CA LYS A 351 -7.03 14.51 24.19
C LYS A 351 -5.53 14.70 24.49
N TYR A 352 -4.72 15.13 23.52
CA TYR A 352 -3.26 15.23 23.65
C TYR A 352 -2.78 16.17 24.75
N HIS A 353 -3.63 17.08 25.22
CA HIS A 353 -3.35 17.97 26.34
C HIS A 353 -3.02 17.21 27.64
N LEU A 354 -3.54 15.98 27.80
CA LEU A 354 -3.36 15.15 28.99
C LEU A 354 -2.09 14.26 28.94
N LEU A 355 -1.39 14.22 27.80
CA LEU A 355 -0.23 13.34 27.63
C LEU A 355 1.08 14.00 28.11
N PRO A 356 1.94 13.27 28.84
CA PRO A 356 3.28 13.74 29.19
C PRO A 356 4.11 14.13 27.95
N PRO A 357 5.06 15.07 28.08
CA PRO A 357 5.85 15.57 26.96
C PRO A 357 6.65 14.47 26.23
N VAL A 358 7.14 13.46 26.96
CA VAL A 358 7.81 12.27 26.38
C VAL A 358 6.92 11.59 25.33
N TRP A 359 5.64 11.39 25.63
CA TRP A 359 4.69 10.75 24.72
C TRP A 359 4.35 11.64 23.53
N LYS A 360 4.22 12.95 23.72
CA LYS A 360 4.01 13.89 22.61
C LYS A 360 5.16 13.84 21.61
N ASN A 361 6.41 13.79 22.08
CA ASN A 361 7.58 13.69 21.21
C ASN A 361 7.67 12.34 20.52
N LEU A 362 7.45 11.25 21.25
CA LEU A 362 7.41 9.92 20.66
C LEU A 362 6.37 9.84 19.53
N ILE A 363 5.16 10.37 19.75
CA ILE A 363 4.12 10.41 18.73
C ILE A 363 4.55 11.33 17.56
N ALA A 364 5.20 12.46 17.81
CA ALA A 364 5.71 13.32 16.73
C ALA A 364 6.72 12.60 15.82
N PHE A 365 7.65 11.81 16.37
CA PHE A 365 8.61 11.03 15.58
C PHE A 365 7.98 9.82 14.91
N LEU A 366 7.00 9.17 15.54
CA LEU A 366 6.21 8.12 14.90
C LEU A 366 5.39 8.68 13.73
N ASN A 367 4.85 9.89 13.87
CA ASN A 367 4.15 10.59 12.80
C ASN A 367 5.10 10.96 11.66
N LEU A 368 6.30 11.46 11.98
CA LEU A 368 7.34 11.71 10.98
C LEU A 368 7.67 10.42 10.20
N PHE A 369 7.89 9.30 10.90
CA PHE A 369 8.15 8.02 10.26
C PHE A 369 6.98 7.56 9.37
N SER A 370 5.75 7.64 9.89
CA SER A 370 4.54 7.27 9.16
C SER A 370 4.35 8.11 7.90
N LEU A 371 4.45 9.43 8.00
CA LEU A 371 4.34 10.35 6.86
C LEU A 371 5.46 10.13 5.85
N SER A 372 6.70 9.96 6.29
CA SER A 372 7.83 9.66 5.41
C SER A 372 7.68 8.30 4.71
N ALA A 373 7.23 7.25 5.41
CA ALA A 373 6.97 5.94 4.81
C ALA A 373 5.83 5.99 3.78
N VAL A 374 4.79 6.77 4.06
CA VAL A 374 3.70 7.08 3.12
C VAL A 374 4.28 7.79 1.88
N MET A 375 5.11 8.82 2.06
CA MET A 375 5.79 9.52 0.95
C MET A 375 6.75 8.61 0.16
N CYS A 376 7.41 7.64 0.79
CA CYS A 376 8.21 6.62 0.11
C CYS A 376 7.37 5.80 -0.87
N SER A 377 6.19 5.36 -0.43
CA SER A 377 5.25 4.65 -1.29
C SER A 377 4.70 5.54 -2.41
N PHE A 378 4.45 6.82 -2.14
CA PHE A 378 4.02 7.79 -3.14
C PHE A 378 5.08 7.97 -4.23
N SER A 379 6.33 8.22 -3.83
CA SER A 379 7.45 8.44 -4.74
C SER A 379 7.68 7.22 -5.64
N SER A 380 7.67 6.02 -5.05
CA SER A 380 7.82 4.77 -5.80
C SER A 380 6.69 4.54 -6.81
N ARG A 381 5.46 5.00 -6.52
CA ARG A 381 4.29 4.74 -7.38
C ARG A 381 4.10 5.77 -8.49
N PHE A 382 4.38 7.03 -8.21
CA PHE A 382 4.05 8.14 -9.09
C PHE A 382 5.25 8.85 -9.68
N VAL A 383 6.41 8.80 -9.02
CA VAL A 383 7.63 9.52 -9.45
C VAL A 383 8.59 8.58 -10.18
N TYR A 384 8.86 7.40 -9.60
CA TYR A 384 9.76 6.41 -10.20
C TYR A 384 9.37 5.98 -11.65
N PRO A 385 8.12 5.60 -11.96
CA PRO A 385 7.78 5.11 -13.29
C PRO A 385 7.63 6.22 -14.35
N GLN A 386 7.71 7.51 -14.00
CA GLN A 386 7.37 8.61 -14.91
C GLN A 386 8.11 8.56 -16.25
N LEU A 387 9.40 8.25 -16.22
CA LEU A 387 10.22 8.14 -17.44
C LEU A 387 9.91 6.87 -18.23
N SER A 388 9.71 5.74 -17.55
CA SER A 388 9.36 4.47 -18.20
C SER A 388 7.97 4.52 -18.84
N LEU A 389 7.03 5.27 -18.26
CA LEU A 389 5.68 5.49 -18.79
C LEU A 389 5.63 6.33 -20.07
N GLU A 390 6.73 6.98 -20.44
CA GLU A 390 6.85 7.61 -21.77
C GLU A 390 6.91 6.56 -22.89
N GLY A 391 7.33 5.32 -22.56
CA GLY A 391 7.30 4.14 -23.42
C GLY A 391 7.96 4.36 -24.77
N HIS A 392 7.36 3.82 -25.84
CA HIS A 392 7.82 4.04 -27.21
C HIS A 392 7.74 5.50 -27.69
N GLY A 393 7.17 6.42 -26.91
CA GLY A 393 7.19 7.86 -27.20
C GLY A 393 8.45 8.57 -26.69
N PHE A 394 9.34 7.87 -25.98
CA PHE A 394 10.52 8.45 -25.35
C PHE A 394 11.50 9.08 -26.35
N TRP A 395 11.64 8.53 -27.57
CA TRP A 395 12.49 9.11 -28.63
C TRP A 395 12.09 10.55 -28.99
N LEU A 396 10.81 10.91 -28.86
CA LEU A 396 10.33 12.27 -29.11
C LEU A 396 10.86 13.26 -28.06
N SER A 397 11.06 12.79 -26.83
CA SER A 397 11.74 13.56 -25.78
C SER A 397 13.23 13.72 -26.11
N GLY A 398 13.85 12.72 -26.78
CA GLY A 398 15.21 12.76 -27.33
C GLY A 398 15.44 13.78 -28.43
N LEU A 399 14.46 13.96 -29.31
CA LEU A 399 14.50 14.94 -30.39
C LEU A 399 14.13 16.36 -29.96
N SER A 400 13.73 16.55 -28.70
CA SER A 400 13.40 17.87 -28.19
C SER A 400 14.68 18.73 -28.05
N PRO A 401 14.60 20.06 -28.22
CA PRO A 401 15.76 20.95 -28.14
C PRO A 401 16.35 21.07 -26.71
N SER A 402 15.82 20.32 -25.74
CA SER A 402 16.29 20.32 -24.35
C SER A 402 17.18 19.12 -24.09
N SER A 403 18.33 19.33 -23.44
CA SER A 403 19.22 18.22 -23.07
C SER A 403 18.55 17.26 -22.08
N MET A 404 18.94 15.98 -22.13
CA MET A 404 18.40 14.94 -21.22
C MET A 404 18.61 15.29 -19.75
N LYS A 405 19.77 15.87 -19.41
CA LYS A 405 20.05 16.39 -18.06
C LYS A 405 19.05 17.46 -17.64
N ARG A 406 18.66 18.37 -18.55
CA ARG A 406 17.67 19.41 -18.27
C ARG A 406 16.27 18.83 -18.09
N ILE A 407 15.87 17.87 -18.92
CA ILE A 407 14.59 17.15 -18.77
C ILE A 407 14.52 16.44 -17.41
N LEU A 408 15.58 15.74 -17.04
CA LEU A 408 15.69 15.04 -15.77
C LEU A 408 15.63 15.99 -14.57
N MET A 409 16.35 17.12 -14.63
CA MET A 409 16.31 18.15 -13.58
C MET A 409 14.93 18.80 -13.45
N ILE A 410 14.22 19.03 -14.56
CA ILE A 410 12.84 19.53 -14.53
C ILE A 410 11.91 18.53 -13.83
N LYS A 411 12.05 17.23 -14.13
CA LYS A 411 11.29 16.15 -13.48
C LYS A 411 11.64 16.01 -11.99
N PHE A 412 12.91 16.12 -11.63
CA PHE A 412 13.36 16.16 -10.23
C PHE A 412 12.76 17.34 -9.47
N CYS A 413 12.94 18.57 -9.95
CA CYS A 413 12.44 19.78 -9.28
C CYS A 413 10.91 19.78 -9.16
N SER A 414 10.19 19.39 -10.21
CA SER A 414 8.72 19.31 -10.18
C SER A 414 8.22 18.25 -9.20
N SER A 415 8.82 17.06 -9.20
CA SER A 415 8.46 15.98 -8.26
C SER A 415 8.82 16.34 -6.82
N ALA A 416 10.01 16.89 -6.60
CA ALA A 416 10.46 17.35 -5.28
C ALA A 416 9.53 18.44 -4.72
N LEU A 417 9.15 19.42 -5.54
CA LEU A 417 8.25 20.50 -5.13
C LEU A 417 6.87 19.96 -4.72
N VAL A 418 6.25 19.11 -5.54
CA VAL A 418 4.95 18.52 -5.21
C VAL A 418 5.02 17.69 -3.92
N MET A 419 6.06 16.86 -3.79
CA MET A 419 6.25 16.04 -2.60
C MET A 419 6.52 16.87 -1.35
N LEU A 420 7.32 17.94 -1.45
CA LEU A 420 7.62 18.84 -0.32
C LEU A 420 6.37 19.55 0.17
N ILE A 421 5.54 20.09 -0.75
CA ILE A 421 4.28 20.75 -0.37
C ILE A 421 3.39 19.80 0.42
N ILE A 422 3.25 18.56 -0.06
CA ILE A 422 2.42 17.55 0.60
C ILE A 422 3.01 17.20 1.97
N ASN A 423 4.27 16.76 2.03
CA ASN A 423 4.83 16.23 3.28
C ASN A 423 4.99 17.30 4.35
N LEU A 424 5.48 18.49 3.99
CA LEU A 424 5.63 19.60 4.93
C LEU A 424 4.27 20.12 5.41
N GLY A 425 3.29 20.26 4.52
CA GLY A 425 1.94 20.66 4.89
C GLY A 425 1.35 19.71 5.94
N LEU A 426 1.47 18.40 5.71
CA LEU A 426 0.98 17.39 6.64
C LEU A 426 1.77 17.36 7.95
N MET A 427 3.09 17.52 7.90
CA MET A 427 3.92 17.55 9.11
C MET A 427 3.64 18.79 9.96
N LEU A 428 3.41 19.95 9.34
CA LEU A 428 3.02 21.17 10.03
C LEU A 428 1.65 21.02 10.70
N ILE A 429 0.68 20.44 9.99
CA ILE A 429 -0.64 20.14 10.56
C ILE A 429 -0.49 19.16 11.74
N SER A 430 0.29 18.09 11.57
CA SER A 430 0.56 17.09 12.62
C SER A 430 1.15 17.72 13.87
N THR A 431 2.25 18.45 13.73
CA THR A 431 2.99 19.01 14.87
C THR A 431 2.21 20.12 15.56
N HIS A 432 1.43 20.90 14.80
CA HIS A 432 0.52 21.89 15.36
C HIS A 432 -0.61 21.23 16.17
N MET A 433 -1.23 20.16 15.66
CA MET A 433 -2.30 19.45 16.37
C MET A 433 -1.83 18.77 17.66
N LEU A 434 -0.56 18.32 17.72
CA LEU A 434 0.01 17.70 18.90
C LEU A 434 0.47 18.69 19.99
N MET A 435 0.52 19.99 19.68
CA MET A 435 1.06 21.04 20.58
C MET A 435 2.43 20.66 21.17
N VAL A 436 3.34 20.24 20.30
CA VAL A 436 4.72 19.89 20.65
C VAL A 436 5.55 21.17 20.80
N ASP A 437 6.64 21.09 21.57
CA ASP A 437 7.61 22.16 21.70
C ASP A 437 8.14 22.65 20.34
N SER A 438 8.46 23.95 20.27
CA SER A 438 8.86 24.62 19.02
C SER A 438 10.16 24.04 18.46
N LEU A 439 11.10 23.63 19.32
CA LEU A 439 12.38 23.08 18.89
C LEU A 439 12.20 21.71 18.21
N VAL A 440 11.35 20.85 18.77
CA VAL A 440 11.01 19.54 18.18
C VAL A 440 10.26 19.73 16.86
N ARG A 441 9.33 20.70 16.80
CA ARG A 441 8.58 21.01 15.58
C ARG A 441 9.49 21.43 14.43
N ILE A 442 10.43 22.37 14.66
CA ILE A 442 11.34 22.84 13.60
C ILE A 442 12.21 21.68 13.10
N ASN A 443 12.80 20.91 14.01
CA ASN A 443 13.66 19.79 13.65
C ASN A 443 12.91 18.68 12.90
N THR A 444 11.71 18.31 13.35
CA THR A 444 10.92 17.28 12.66
C THR A 444 10.46 17.71 11.27
N VAL A 445 10.08 18.98 11.10
CA VAL A 445 9.73 19.54 9.77
C VAL A 445 10.95 19.62 8.85
N ALA A 446 12.10 20.02 9.38
CA ALA A 446 13.35 20.08 8.61
C ALA A 446 13.81 18.67 8.17
N VAL A 447 13.74 17.67 9.06
CA VAL A 447 14.05 16.27 8.70
C VAL A 447 13.06 15.74 7.66
N ALA A 448 11.76 16.08 7.79
CA ALA A 448 10.77 15.75 6.77
C ALA A 448 11.14 16.34 5.40
N ALA A 449 11.63 17.58 5.35
CA ALA A 449 12.10 18.22 4.11
C ALA A 449 13.26 17.44 3.48
N SER A 450 14.29 17.13 4.28
CA SER A 450 15.46 16.36 3.84
C SER A 450 15.08 15.00 3.27
N ILE A 451 14.27 14.23 4.00
CA ILE A 451 13.78 12.91 3.55
C ILE A 451 13.04 13.03 2.21
N THR A 452 12.19 14.04 2.07
CA THR A 452 11.41 14.24 0.85
C THR A 452 12.28 14.54 -0.36
N LEU A 453 13.30 15.38 -0.19
CA LEU A 453 14.23 15.74 -1.26
C LEU A 453 15.06 14.54 -1.71
N SER A 454 15.59 13.75 -0.76
CA SER A 454 16.33 12.53 -1.06
C SER A 454 15.47 11.49 -1.78
N MET A 455 14.22 11.29 -1.36
CA MET A 455 13.28 10.38 -2.04
C MET A 455 12.98 10.79 -3.48
N ALA A 456 12.78 12.08 -3.72
CA ALA A 456 12.54 12.60 -5.06
C ALA A 456 13.75 12.33 -5.98
N GLY A 457 14.97 12.53 -5.47
CA GLY A 457 16.20 12.27 -6.22
C GLY A 457 16.44 10.78 -6.47
N LEU A 458 16.28 9.94 -5.46
CA LEU A 458 16.36 8.49 -5.59
C LEU A 458 15.34 7.96 -6.62
N SER A 459 14.08 8.40 -6.54
CA SER A 459 13.03 7.90 -7.42
C SER A 459 13.20 8.35 -8.87
N VAL A 460 13.52 9.63 -9.11
CA VAL A 460 13.75 10.13 -10.47
C VAL A 460 15.05 9.56 -11.05
N GLY A 461 16.14 9.55 -10.27
CA GLY A 461 17.44 9.06 -10.72
C GLY A 461 17.43 7.57 -11.02
N LEU A 462 16.99 6.73 -10.08
CA LEU A 462 16.90 5.29 -10.31
C LEU A 462 15.85 4.93 -11.35
N GLY A 463 14.77 5.71 -11.47
CA GLY A 463 13.75 5.55 -12.52
C GLY A 463 14.30 5.83 -13.92
N ALA A 464 15.26 6.74 -14.05
CA ALA A 464 15.97 7.00 -15.30
C ALA A 464 17.08 5.97 -15.60
N VAL A 465 17.86 5.56 -14.58
CA VAL A 465 18.92 4.54 -14.75
C VAL A 465 18.32 3.19 -15.18
N PHE A 466 17.23 2.76 -14.55
CA PHE A 466 16.54 1.50 -14.83
C PHE A 466 15.28 1.69 -15.65
N ILE A 467 15.35 2.49 -16.72
CA ILE A 467 14.21 2.75 -17.59
C ILE A 467 13.82 1.50 -18.39
N ASP A 468 12.53 1.14 -18.32
CA ASP A 468 11.93 0.03 -19.08
C ASP A 468 10.79 0.56 -19.97
N LEU A 469 11.09 0.76 -21.25
CA LEU A 469 10.15 1.35 -22.23
C LEU A 469 9.13 0.34 -22.78
N ASN A 470 9.33 -0.95 -22.56
CA ASN A 470 8.46 -2.00 -23.09
C ASN A 470 7.20 -2.19 -22.23
N GLN A 471 7.26 -1.75 -20.97
CA GLN A 471 6.16 -1.93 -20.02
C GLN A 471 5.29 -0.68 -19.95
N SER A 472 4.00 -0.84 -20.25
CA SER A 472 2.99 0.23 -20.13
C SER A 472 2.27 0.25 -18.79
N ASN A 473 2.45 -0.78 -17.96
CA ASN A 473 1.79 -0.89 -16.66
C ASN A 473 2.69 -0.35 -15.54
N PRO A 474 2.30 0.73 -14.83
CA PRO A 474 3.08 1.30 -13.73
C PRO A 474 3.43 0.28 -12.65
N SER A 475 2.49 -0.62 -12.30
CA SER A 475 2.70 -1.60 -11.22
C SER A 475 3.79 -2.62 -11.57
N ALA A 476 3.93 -2.94 -12.86
CA ALA A 476 4.92 -3.90 -13.34
C ALA A 476 6.32 -3.26 -13.41
N ILE A 477 6.41 -1.98 -13.78
CA ILE A 477 7.64 -1.18 -13.72
C ILE A 477 8.17 -1.10 -12.28
N ILE A 478 7.29 -0.83 -11.30
CA ILE A 478 7.67 -0.72 -9.88
C ILE A 478 8.14 -2.05 -9.30
N SER A 479 7.57 -3.16 -9.79
CA SER A 479 7.97 -4.51 -9.37
C SER A 479 9.30 -4.97 -10.00
N GLY A 480 9.88 -4.15 -10.89
CA GLY A 480 11.21 -4.35 -11.44
C GLY A 480 12.33 -4.19 -10.41
N PHE A 481 13.56 -4.54 -10.81
CA PHE A 481 14.73 -4.43 -9.93
C PHE A 481 14.96 -3.00 -9.44
N GLY A 482 14.93 -2.01 -10.34
CA GLY A 482 15.13 -0.61 -9.98
C GLY A 482 14.07 -0.09 -9.02
N GLY A 483 12.82 -0.53 -9.15
CA GLY A 483 11.74 -0.13 -8.23
C GLY A 483 11.93 -0.72 -6.83
N THR A 484 12.35 -1.99 -6.73
CA THR A 484 12.72 -2.59 -5.43
C THR A 484 13.91 -1.87 -4.80
N LEU A 485 14.97 -1.59 -5.57
CA LEU A 485 16.15 -0.87 -5.08
C LEU A 485 15.79 0.54 -4.58
N ASN A 486 14.95 1.26 -5.32
CA ASN A 486 14.46 2.57 -4.91
C ASN A 486 13.71 2.52 -3.58
N LEU A 487 12.85 1.52 -3.39
CA LEU A 487 12.10 1.32 -2.16
C LEU A 487 13.03 0.99 -0.98
N VAL A 488 14.01 0.10 -1.17
CA VAL A 488 14.98 -0.28 -0.13
C VAL A 488 15.83 0.93 0.29
N LEU A 489 16.42 1.64 -0.67
CA LEU A 489 17.25 2.81 -0.39
C LEU A 489 16.46 3.94 0.27
N SER A 490 15.22 4.16 -0.17
CA SER A 490 14.33 5.16 0.46
C SER A 490 13.99 4.78 1.89
N LEU A 491 13.61 3.52 2.17
CA LEU A 491 13.33 3.06 3.54
C LEU A 491 14.57 3.10 4.45
N PHE A 492 15.73 2.73 3.90
CA PHE A 492 17.01 2.83 4.61
C PHE A 492 17.31 4.29 4.99
N PHE A 493 17.16 5.22 4.05
CA PHE A 493 17.37 6.65 4.31
C PHE A 493 16.40 7.21 5.35
N ILE A 494 15.11 6.85 5.30
CA ILE A 494 14.12 7.23 6.34
C ILE A 494 14.60 6.77 7.72
N THR A 495 15.00 5.51 7.84
CA THR A 495 15.40 4.93 9.12
C THR A 495 16.67 5.59 9.65
N LEU A 496 17.65 5.82 8.78
CA LEU A 496 18.90 6.49 9.11
C LEU A 496 18.69 7.96 9.53
N ALA A 497 17.75 8.67 8.90
CA ALA A 497 17.46 10.06 9.23
C ALA A 497 16.65 10.22 10.53
N ILE A 498 15.69 9.33 10.80
CA ILE A 498 14.75 9.47 11.93
C ILE A 498 15.31 8.88 13.23
N THR A 499 16.02 7.75 13.17
CA THR A 499 16.46 7.03 14.39
C THR A 499 17.37 7.90 15.28
N PRO A 500 18.42 8.55 14.76
CA PRO A 500 19.32 9.35 15.60
C PRO A 500 18.58 10.49 16.29
N ILE A 501 17.82 11.28 15.53
CA ILE A 501 17.09 12.43 16.10
C ILE A 501 16.00 11.98 17.08
N GLY A 502 15.27 10.90 16.76
CA GLY A 502 14.27 10.33 17.66
C GLY A 502 14.87 9.87 18.98
N THR A 503 16.04 9.22 18.96
CA THR A 503 16.75 8.81 20.18
C THR A 503 17.27 9.98 20.99
N MET A 504 17.82 11.01 20.35
CA MET A 504 18.31 12.22 21.02
C MET A 504 17.19 12.93 21.80
N PHE A 505 16.05 13.16 21.16
CA PHE A 505 14.91 13.78 21.84
C PHE A 505 14.29 12.86 22.89
N HIS A 506 14.25 11.55 22.68
CA HIS A 506 13.79 10.62 23.70
C HIS A 506 14.66 10.68 24.96
N LEU A 507 15.99 10.70 24.81
CA LEU A 507 16.94 10.79 25.93
C LEU A 507 16.86 12.13 26.66
N TYR A 508 16.66 13.23 25.94
CA TYR A 508 16.46 14.56 26.51
C TYR A 508 15.21 14.61 27.39
N TYR A 509 14.06 14.14 26.89
CA TYR A 509 12.82 14.17 27.66
C TYR A 509 12.71 13.06 28.71
N SER A 510 13.52 12.00 28.63
CA SER A 510 13.64 10.99 29.68
C SER A 510 14.58 11.42 30.82
N GLY A 511 15.18 12.61 30.74
CA GLY A 511 16.08 13.15 31.77
C GLY A 511 17.50 12.54 31.77
N ASN A 512 17.84 11.75 30.76
CA ASN A 512 19.14 11.05 30.67
C ASN A 512 20.23 11.86 29.94
N MET A 513 19.90 13.07 29.48
CA MET A 513 20.81 13.95 28.76
C MET A 513 20.71 15.37 29.31
N SER A 514 21.84 15.98 29.66
CA SER A 514 21.84 17.35 30.17
C SER A 514 21.51 18.36 29.06
N PRO A 515 20.88 19.51 29.38
CA PRO A 515 20.44 20.49 28.39
C PRO A 515 21.58 21.08 27.54
N GLU A 516 22.80 21.07 28.05
CA GLU A 516 23.98 21.65 27.40
C GLU A 516 24.48 20.81 26.22
N HIS A 517 24.31 19.48 26.24
CA HIS A 517 24.75 18.60 25.16
C HIS A 517 23.75 18.52 23.99
N LEU A 518 22.51 18.98 24.18
CA LEU A 518 21.47 18.93 23.15
C LEU A 518 21.83 19.74 21.88
N PRO A 519 22.25 21.02 21.97
CA PRO A 519 22.63 21.79 20.78
C PRO A 519 23.83 21.19 20.03
N GLU A 520 24.85 20.69 20.74
CA GLU A 520 26.02 20.05 20.13
C GLU A 520 25.66 18.75 19.39
N ALA A 521 24.79 17.94 19.99
CA ALA A 521 24.28 16.73 19.35
C ALA A 521 23.46 17.05 18.09
N LEU A 522 22.65 18.11 18.13
CA LEU A 522 21.85 18.56 16.99
C LEU A 522 22.72 19.12 15.86
N THR A 523 23.77 19.91 16.16
CA THR A 523 24.66 20.42 15.12
C THR A 523 25.41 19.27 14.43
N LEU A 524 25.95 18.31 15.18
CA LEU A 524 26.59 17.12 14.63
C LEU A 524 25.63 16.32 13.73
N PHE A 525 24.38 16.15 14.17
CA PHE A 525 23.35 15.47 13.38
C PHE A 525 23.09 16.18 12.05
N TRP A 526 22.93 17.51 12.05
CA TRP A 526 22.71 18.28 10.83
C TRP A 526 23.93 18.28 9.89
N ILE A 527 25.15 18.31 10.45
CA ILE A 527 26.41 18.19 9.68
C ILE A 527 26.47 16.86 8.92
N ILE A 528 25.94 15.77 9.48
CA ILE A 528 25.90 14.46 8.82
C ILE A 528 24.71 14.37 7.85
N LEU A 529 23.54 14.86 8.26
CA LEU A 529 22.31 14.67 7.49
C LEU A 529 22.29 15.50 6.19
N ILE A 530 22.79 16.74 6.20
CA ILE A 530 22.74 17.61 5.02
C ILE A 530 23.57 17.02 3.85
N PRO A 531 24.84 16.65 4.02
CA PRO A 531 25.62 15.99 2.97
C PRO A 531 24.99 14.67 2.53
N ALA A 532 24.49 13.86 3.46
CA ALA A 532 23.79 12.61 3.12
C ALA A 532 22.54 12.87 2.27
N THR A 533 21.80 13.94 2.56
CA THR A 533 20.60 14.36 1.82
C THR A 533 20.96 14.78 0.40
N ILE A 534 21.98 15.62 0.26
CA ILE A 534 22.48 16.09 -1.04
C ILE A 534 23.01 14.92 -1.87
N ALA A 535 23.79 14.03 -1.26
CA ALA A 535 24.31 12.84 -1.91
C ALA A 535 23.17 11.93 -2.42
N ALA A 536 22.18 11.63 -1.56
CA ALA A 536 21.03 10.81 -1.93
C ALA A 536 20.14 11.47 -3.00
N ALA A 537 20.04 12.81 -3.00
CA ALA A 537 19.23 13.53 -3.98
C ALA A 537 19.93 13.69 -5.33
N MET A 538 21.21 14.08 -5.34
CA MET A 538 21.92 14.50 -6.55
C MET A 538 22.70 13.37 -7.24
N ILE A 539 23.30 12.43 -6.51
CA ILE A 539 24.09 11.35 -7.12
C ILE A 539 23.25 10.50 -8.09
N PRO A 540 22.05 10.01 -7.71
CA PRO A 540 21.24 9.21 -8.62
C PRO A 540 20.81 9.98 -9.88
N VAL A 541 20.51 11.26 -9.71
CA VAL A 541 20.10 12.17 -10.80
C VAL A 541 21.29 12.45 -11.73
N TRP A 542 22.49 12.64 -11.18
CA TRP A 542 23.70 12.84 -11.99
C TRP A 542 24.09 11.58 -12.76
N VAL A 543 24.12 10.42 -12.10
CA VAL A 543 24.39 9.12 -12.75
C VAL A 543 23.38 8.83 -13.85
N ALA A 544 22.09 9.10 -13.60
CA ALA A 544 21.04 9.01 -14.61
C ALA A 544 21.29 9.91 -15.81
N GLY A 545 21.69 11.16 -15.58
CA GLY A 545 21.98 12.13 -16.63
C GLY A 545 23.12 11.69 -17.54
N VAL A 546 24.18 11.10 -16.98
CA VAL A 546 25.31 10.55 -17.75
C VAL A 546 24.86 9.33 -18.56
N ASN A 547 24.14 8.39 -17.95
CA ASN A 547 23.68 7.17 -18.61
C ASN A 547 22.74 7.47 -19.79
N LEU A 548 21.84 8.46 -19.63
CA LEU A 548 20.92 8.88 -20.69
C LEU A 548 21.61 9.60 -21.87
N GLU A 549 22.78 10.22 -21.65
CA GLU A 549 23.55 10.85 -22.74
C GLU A 549 24.32 9.81 -23.57
N THR A 550 24.73 8.71 -22.95
CA THR A 550 25.50 7.63 -23.61
C THR A 550 24.64 6.59 -24.30
N ARG A 551 23.31 6.70 -24.19
CA ARG A 551 22.39 5.67 -24.68
C ARG A 551 21.99 5.96 -26.13
N ASP A 552 22.32 5.04 -27.02
CA ASP A 552 21.85 5.10 -28.41
C ASP A 552 20.31 4.94 -28.46
N PHE A 553 19.66 5.84 -29.20
CA PHE A 553 18.20 6.01 -29.25
C PHE A 553 17.52 5.12 -30.29
#